data_AF-A0A1M6RAL2-F1
#
_entry.id   AF-A0A1M6RAL2-F1
#
_cell.length_a   1.000
_cell.length_b   1.000
_cell.length_c   1.000
_cell.angle_alpha   90.00
_cell.angle_beta   90.00
_cell.angle_gamma   90.00
#
_symmetry.space_group_name_H-M   'P 1'
#
loop_
_entity.id
_entity.type
_entity.pdbx_description
1 polymer ?
#
loop_
_entity_poly.entity_id
_entity_poly.type
_entity_poly.pdbx_seq_one_letter_code
_entity_poly.pdbx_strand_id
1 'polypeptide(L)' 'MDKKPNYFRDTVEEMRYKVTWPSFEELQKSAGLVLIGSLVFAAVVGLMDVVFKTGLEAFYNSFH' A
#
# COMPACT_ATOMS: atom_id res chain seq x y z
N MET A 1 -15.07 -24.95 26.71
CA MET A 1 -13.84 -24.88 25.89
C MET A 1 -14.31 -25.36 24.52
N ASP A 2 -14.58 -24.53 23.52
CA ASP A 2 -13.73 -23.50 22.92
C ASP A 2 -14.56 -22.29 22.46
N LYS A 3 -14.50 -21.20 23.24
CA LYS A 3 -15.28 -19.97 23.01
C LYS A 3 -14.66 -19.06 21.93
N LYS A 4 -13.41 -19.34 21.54
CA LYS A 4 -12.61 -18.59 20.56
C LYS A 4 -13.03 -18.83 19.10
N PRO A 5 -13.19 -20.09 18.61
CA PRO A 5 -13.54 -20.32 17.20
C PRO A 5 -14.90 -19.74 16.82
N ASN A 6 -15.86 -19.74 17.75
CA ASN A 6 -17.19 -19.18 17.48
C ASN A 6 -17.12 -17.65 17.34
N TYR A 7 -16.35 -16.96 18.17
CA TYR A 7 -16.21 -15.50 18.10
C TYR A 7 -15.65 -15.01 16.76
N PHE A 8 -14.65 -15.69 16.20
CA PHE A 8 -14.11 -15.33 14.87
C PHE A 8 -15.12 -15.61 13.75
N ARG A 9 -15.87 -16.72 13.84
CA ARG A 9 -16.96 -17.01 12.91
C ARG A 9 -18.04 -15.94 12.97
N ASP A 10 -18.52 -15.62 14.16
CA ASP A 10 -19.57 -14.62 14.39
C ASP A 10 -19.11 -13.22 13.93
N THR A 11 -17.83 -12.87 14.15
CA THR A 11 -17.24 -11.61 13.67
C THR A 11 -17.15 -11.54 12.14
N VAL A 12 -16.76 -12.64 11.47
CA VAL A 12 -16.72 -12.72 10.00
C VAL A 12 -18.13 -12.64 9.41
N GLU A 13 -19.11 -13.25 10.07
CA GLU A 13 -20.51 -13.23 9.66
C GLU A 13 -21.12 -11.83 9.82
N GLU A 14 -20.87 -11.14 10.94
CA GLU A 14 -21.28 -9.74 11.12
C GLU A 14 -20.60 -8.80 10.14
N MET A 15 -19.28 -8.92 9.93
CA MET A 15 -18.57 -8.07 8.98
C MET A 15 -19.07 -8.26 7.55
N ARG A 16 -19.47 -9.48 7.16
CA ARG A 16 -19.94 -9.77 5.80
C ARG A 16 -21.38 -9.31 5.56
N TYR A 17 -22.28 -9.51 6.53
CA TYR A 17 -23.72 -9.34 6.31
C TYR A 17 -24.31 -8.08 6.96
N LYS A 18 -23.61 -7.46 7.90
CA LYS A 18 -24.11 -6.35 8.72
C LYS A 18 -23.38 -5.03 8.47
N VAL A 19 -22.42 -5.04 7.54
CA VAL A 19 -21.66 -3.86 7.13
C VAL A 19 -21.81 -3.69 5.63
N THR A 20 -22.10 -2.47 5.21
CA THR A 20 -22.21 -2.11 3.80
C THR A 20 -20.82 -2.07 3.17
N TRP A 21 -20.33 -3.23 2.70
CA TRP A 21 -19.19 -3.27 1.80
C TRP A 21 -19.59 -2.74 0.43
N PRO A 22 -18.72 -1.95 -0.23
CA PRO A 22 -18.86 -1.65 -1.65
C PRO A 22 -18.85 -2.96 -2.44
N SER A 23 -19.41 -2.92 -3.66
CA SER A 23 -19.34 -4.08 -4.54
C SER A 23 -17.86 -4.47 -4.82
N PHE A 24 -17.59 -5.76 -5.05
CA PHE A 24 -16.23 -6.23 -5.35
C PHE A 24 -15.60 -5.48 -6.53
N GLU A 25 -16.40 -5.08 -7.52
CA GLU A 25 -15.93 -4.30 -8.67
C GLU A 25 -15.51 -2.88 -8.30
N GLU A 26 -16.23 -2.22 -7.40
CA GLU A 26 -15.86 -0.89 -6.88
C GLU A 26 -14.60 -0.97 -6.03
N LEU A 27 -14.47 -2.00 -5.18
CA LEU A 27 -13.25 -2.24 -4.40
C LEU A 27 -12.03 -2.43 -5.31
N GLN A 28 -12.20 -3.15 -6.42
CA GLN A 28 -11.12 -3.39 -7.39
C GLN A 28 -10.76 -2.10 -8.15
N LYS A 29 -11.74 -1.26 -8.49
CA LYS A 29 -11.51 0.08 -9.06
C LYS A 29 -10.76 0.99 -8.10
N SER A 30 -11.18 1.06 -6.83
CA SER A 30 -10.50 1.88 -5.81
C SER A 30 -9.08 1.38 -5.54
N ALA A 31 -8.88 0.07 -5.43
CA ALA A 31 -7.56 -0.53 -5.25
C ALA A 31 -6.67 -0.32 -6.49
N GLY A 32 -7.24 -0.42 -7.70
CA GLY A 32 -6.52 -0.17 -8.95
C GLY A 32 -6.02 1.27 -9.08
N LEU A 33 -6.85 2.24 -8.68
CA LEU A 33 -6.45 3.65 -8.65
C LEU A 33 -5.26 3.89 -7.69
N VAL A 34 -5.32 3.31 -6.50
CA VAL A 34 -4.24 3.42 -5.50
C VAL A 34 -2.97 2.70 -5.97
N LEU A 35 -3.09 1.54 -6.62
CA LEU A 35 -1.96 0.82 -7.21
C LEU A 35 -1.21 1.66 -8.23
N ILE A 36 -1.94 2.29 -9.16
CA ILE A 36 -1.34 3.18 -10.17
C ILE A 36 -0.69 4.40 -9.49
N GLY A 37 -1.36 4.99 -8.50
CA GLY A 37 -0.79 6.09 -7.70
C GLY A 37 0.52 5.70 -7.01
N SER A 38 0.56 4.51 -6.40
CA SER A 38 1.78 3.98 -5.74
C SER A 38 2.94 3.77 -6.72
N LEU A 39 2.63 3.42 -7.97
CA LEU A 39 3.60 3.19 -9.02
C LEU A 39 4.23 4.51 -9.48
N VAL A 40 3.44 5.59 -9.56
CA VAL A 40 3.95 6.94 -9.80
C VAL A 40 4.82 7.42 -8.64
N PHE A 41 4.38 7.22 -7.39
CA PHE A 41 5.20 7.56 -6.23
C PHE A 41 6.52 6.79 -6.21
N ALA A 42 6.51 5.50 -6.53
CA ALA A 42 7.72 4.69 -6.61
C ALA A 42 8.69 5.23 -7.68
N ALA A 43 8.19 5.65 -8.85
CA ALA A 43 9.02 6.24 -9.89
C ALA A 43 9.66 7.57 -9.44
N VAL A 44 8.90 8.43 -8.74
CA VAL A 44 9.42 9.73 -8.25
C VAL A 44 10.47 9.52 -7.16
N VAL A 45 10.22 8.64 -6.18
CA VAL A 45 11.18 8.32 -5.12
C VAL A 45 12.43 7.68 -5.72
N GLY A 46 12.29 6.76 -6.68
CA GLY A 46 13.43 6.17 -7.37
C GLY A 46 14.28 7.20 -8.12
N LEU A 47 13.65 8.22 -8.72
CA LEU A 47 14.38 9.31 -9.37
C LEU A 47 15.11 10.19 -8.36
N MET A 48 14.47 10.52 -7.23
CA MET A 48 15.14 11.25 -6.14
C MET A 48 16.35 10.47 -5.61
N ASP A 49 16.22 9.16 -5.39
CA ASP A 49 17.33 8.32 -4.92
C ASP A 49 18.53 8.36 -5.86
N VAL A 50 18.31 8.33 -7.18
CA VAL A 50 19.37 8.43 -8.19
C VAL A 50 20.02 9.82 -8.14
N VAL A 51 19.22 10.89 -8.13
CA VAL A 51 19.74 12.26 -8.08
C VAL A 51 20.59 12.49 -6.82
N PHE A 52 20.14 12.02 -5.67
CA PHE A 52 20.89 12.15 -4.42
C PHE A 52 22.18 11.33 -4.46
N LYS A 53 22.16 10.08 -4.94
CA LYS A 53 23.36 9.25 -5.06
C LYS A 53 24.41 9.91 -5.97
N THR A 54 24.01 10.30 -7.17
CA THR A 54 24.92 10.94 -8.12
C THR A 54 25.41 12.30 -7.63
N GLY A 55 24.54 13.10 -7.00
CA GLY A 55 24.91 14.38 -6.41
C GLY A 55 25.90 14.24 -5.25
N LEU A 56 25.68 13.28 -4.35
CA LEU A 56 26.59 12.97 -3.25
C LEU A 56 27.93 12.42 -3.75
N GLU A 57 27.93 11.49 -4.71
CA GLU A 57 29.18 10.99 -5.31
C GLU A 57 29.97 12.11 -5.98
N ALA A 58 29.32 13.00 -6.75
CA ALA A 58 29.98 14.13 -7.38
C ALA A 58 30.53 15.13 -6.35
N PHE A 59 29.78 15.38 -5.27
CA PHE A 59 30.23 16.22 -4.16
C PHE A 59 31.46 15.60 -3.48
N TYR A 60 31.39 14.35 -3.03
CA TYR A 60 32.52 13.66 -2.38
C TYR A 60 33.76 13.58 -3.27
N ASN A 61 33.61 13.31 -4.57
CA ASN A 61 34.72 13.31 -5.53
C ASN A 61 35.33 14.70 -5.75
N SER A 62 34.63 15.79 -5.43
CA SER A 62 35.16 17.15 -5.54
C SER A 62 35.96 17.60 -4.30
N PHE A 63 35.82 16.89 -3.16
CA PHE A 63 36.59 17.15 -1.94
C PHE A 63 37.82 16.25 -1.78
N HIS A 64 38.07 15.35 -2.74
CA HIS A 64 39.35 14.67 -2.95
C HIS A 64 40.10 15.35 -4.09
#